data_AF-A0A538E9I3-F1
#
_entry.id   AF-A0A538E9I3-F1
#
_cell.length_a   1.000
_cell.length_b   1.000
_cell.length_c   1.000
_cell.angle_alpha   90.00
_cell.angle_beta   90.00
_cell.angle_gamma   90.00
#
_symmetry.space_group_name_H-M   'P 1'
#
loop_
_entity.id
_entity.type
_entity.pdbx_description
1 polymer ?
#
loop_
_entity_poly.entity_id
_entity_poly.type
_entity_poly.pdbx_seq_one_letter_code
_entity_poly.pdbx_strand_id
1 'polypeptide(L)'
;MSFLKDDPEMLAWHLESRGYQPGTYQQNLRRLYVLLRLDTHELNFISHAQGLLTDDVWTGWWNVLKADFTDAEFYEAWAAAKHFYAPSFVTFVDELIADGRPDELQQVF
;
A
#
# COMPACT_ATOMS: atom_id res chain seq x y z
N MET A 1 -6.46 10.68 11.81
CA MET A 1 -7.37 9.52 11.83
C MET A 1 -7.20 8.76 13.16
N SER A 2 -7.97 9.09 14.20
CA SER A 2 -7.99 8.32 15.47
C SER A 2 -9.28 7.52 15.67
N PHE A 3 -10.35 7.79 14.91
CA PHE A 3 -11.66 7.18 15.15
C PHE A 3 -11.73 5.66 14.92
N LEU A 4 -11.08 5.14 13.86
CA LEU A 4 -11.12 3.70 13.56
C LEU A 4 -10.19 2.88 14.46
N LYS A 5 -9.14 3.49 15.01
CA LYS A 5 -8.22 2.76 15.87
C LYS A 5 -8.90 2.43 17.19
N ASP A 6 -9.64 3.35 17.78
CA ASP A 6 -10.16 3.17 19.14
C ASP A 6 -11.50 2.40 19.19
N ASP A 7 -12.00 1.95 18.04
CA ASP A 7 -13.25 1.18 17.88
C ASP A 7 -13.02 -0.08 17.02
N PRO A 8 -12.80 -1.26 17.64
CA PRO A 8 -12.54 -2.51 16.93
C PRO A 8 -13.67 -2.97 16.00
N GLU A 9 -14.92 -2.72 16.38
CA GLU A 9 -16.09 -3.14 15.59
C GLU A 9 -16.18 -2.31 14.31
N MET A 10 -16.00 -0.99 14.45
CA MET A 10 -16.00 -0.11 13.30
C MET A 10 -14.83 -0.37 12.36
N LEU A 11 -13.66 -0.69 12.89
CA LEU A 11 -12.50 -1.09 12.09
C LEU A 11 -12.77 -2.36 11.29
N ALA A 12 -13.34 -3.39 11.93
CA ALA A 12 -13.70 -4.63 11.25
C ALA A 12 -14.70 -4.36 10.11
N TRP A 13 -15.77 -3.63 10.40
CA TRP A 13 -16.76 -3.21 9.39
C TRP A 13 -16.14 -2.45 8.22
N HIS A 14 -15.25 -1.49 8.50
CA HIS A 14 -14.56 -0.70 7.49
C HIS A 14 -13.68 -1.54 6.55
N LEU A 15 -13.03 -2.58 7.07
CA LEU A 15 -12.19 -3.48 6.28
C LEU A 15 -13.03 -4.47 5.49
N GLU A 16 -14.10 -5.01 6.09
CA GLU A 16 -15.06 -5.89 5.41
C GLU A 16 -15.70 -5.18 4.20
N SER A 17 -16.06 -3.90 4.35
CA SER A 17 -16.61 -3.10 3.23
C SER A 17 -15.63 -2.92 2.06
N ARG A 18 -14.34 -3.23 2.26
CA ARG A 18 -13.27 -3.18 1.25
C ARG A 18 -12.84 -4.57 0.77
N GLY A 19 -13.57 -5.62 1.16
CA GLY A 19 -13.32 -6.99 0.72
C GLY A 19 -12.33 -7.78 1.58
N TYR A 20 -11.88 -7.24 2.71
CA TYR A 20 -11.02 -7.98 3.63
C TYR A 20 -11.85 -8.93 4.49
N GLN A 21 -11.33 -10.13 4.72
CA GLN A 21 -11.95 -11.07 5.65
C GLN A 21 -11.79 -10.58 7.10
N PRO A 22 -12.78 -10.84 7.99
CA PRO A 22 -12.67 -10.51 9.40
C PRO A 22 -11.40 -11.11 10.01
N GLY A 23 -10.64 -10.29 10.74
CA GLY A 23 -9.44 -10.70 11.46
C GLY A 23 -9.51 -10.32 12.93
N THR A 24 -8.46 -10.67 13.67
CA THR A 24 -8.23 -10.11 15.01
C THR A 24 -8.06 -8.59 14.92
N TYR A 25 -8.36 -7.88 16.01
CA TYR A 25 -8.18 -6.43 16.06
C TYR A 25 -6.75 -5.98 15.68
N GLN A 26 -5.72 -6.73 16.10
CA GLN A 26 -4.33 -6.43 15.72
C GLN A 26 -4.08 -6.59 14.21
N GLN A 27 -4.59 -7.67 13.59
CA GLN A 27 -4.50 -7.85 12.14
C GLN A 27 -5.23 -6.75 11.38
N ASN A 28 -6.40 -6.35 11.88
CA ASN A 28 -7.16 -5.26 11.30
C ASN A 28 -6.43 -3.92 11.40
N LEU A 29 -5.73 -3.65 12.50
CA LEU A 29 -4.89 -2.45 12.63
C LEU A 29 -3.75 -2.43 11.61
N ARG A 30 -3.13 -3.59 11.35
CA ARG A 30 -2.07 -3.70 10.34
C ARG A 30 -2.60 -3.48 8.93
N ARG A 31 -3.74 -4.09 8.59
CA ARG A 31 -4.43 -3.84 7.30
C ARG A 31 -4.80 -2.37 7.12
N LEU A 32 -5.30 -1.72 8.19
CA LEU A 32 -5.55 -0.28 8.16
C LEU A 32 -4.26 0.50 7.91
N TYR A 33 -3.16 0.15 8.58
CA TYR A 33 -1.86 0.78 8.33
C TYR A 33 -1.45 0.66 6.85
N VAL A 34 -1.54 -0.54 6.26
CA VAL A 34 -1.19 -0.77 4.86
C VAL A 34 -2.06 0.06 3.92
N LEU A 35 -3.39 0.11 4.13
CA LEU A 35 -4.28 0.96 3.34
C LEU A 35 -3.89 2.44 3.40
N LEU A 36 -3.62 2.97 4.60
CA LEU A 36 -3.18 4.36 4.77
C LEU A 36 -1.83 4.63 4.09
N ARG A 37 -0.94 3.64 4.06
CA ARG A 37 0.32 3.71 3.33
C ARG A 37 0.08 3.76 1.83
N LEU A 38 -0.78 2.90 1.30
CA LEU A 38 -1.15 2.91 -0.12
C LEU A 38 -1.78 4.24 -0.56
N ASP A 39 -2.64 4.84 0.27
CA ASP A 39 -3.20 6.17 0.02
C ASP A 39 -2.09 7.25 -0.06
N THR A 40 -1.10 7.15 0.82
CA THR A 40 0.07 8.05 0.79
C THR A 40 0.94 7.81 -0.46
N HIS A 41 1.09 6.55 -0.88
CA HIS A 41 1.82 6.21 -2.10
C HIS A 41 1.16 6.79 -3.34
N GLU A 42 -0.17 6.63 -3.47
CA GLU A 42 -0.92 7.23 -4.57
C GLU A 42 -0.76 8.75 -4.58
N LEU A 43 -0.91 9.41 -3.42
CA LEU A 43 -0.76 10.85 -3.32
C LEU A 43 0.62 11.33 -3.81
N ASN A 44 1.68 10.63 -3.41
CA ASN A 44 3.03 10.97 -3.83
C ASN A 44 3.25 10.70 -5.32
N PHE A 45 2.73 9.58 -5.85
CA PHE A 45 2.76 9.29 -7.28
C PHE A 45 2.09 10.40 -8.10
N ILE A 46 0.87 10.79 -7.72
CA ILE A 46 0.12 11.85 -8.41
C ILE A 46 0.86 13.19 -8.29
N SER A 47 1.39 13.51 -7.11
CA SER A 47 2.12 14.77 -6.89
C SER A 47 3.38 14.85 -7.75
N HIS A 48 4.14 13.76 -7.85
CA HIS A 48 5.30 13.71 -8.75
C HIS A 48 4.88 13.82 -10.23
N ALA A 49 3.84 13.10 -10.65
CA ALA A 49 3.31 13.19 -12.01
C ALA A 49 2.83 14.61 -12.40
N GLN A 50 2.46 15.42 -11.41
CA GLN A 50 2.07 16.82 -11.57
C GLN A 50 3.23 17.81 -11.42
N GLY A 51 4.46 17.33 -11.18
CA GLY A 51 5.64 18.17 -10.97
C GLY A 51 5.68 18.89 -9.61
N LEU A 52 4.92 18.40 -8.63
CA LEU A 52 4.83 18.97 -7.27
C LEU A 52 5.83 18.34 -6.29
N LEU A 53 6.46 17.21 -6.66
CA LEU A 53 7.56 16.60 -5.92
C LEU A 53 8.85 16.71 -6.72
N THR A 54 9.92 17.08 -6.03
CA THR A 54 11.28 17.12 -6.59
C THR A 54 11.84 15.71 -6.78
N ASP A 55 12.77 15.57 -7.73
CA ASP A 55 13.35 14.27 -8.11
C ASP A 55 14.06 13.55 -6.95
N ASP A 56 14.67 14.29 -6.03
CA ASP A 56 15.34 13.75 -4.85
C ASP A 56 14.34 13.14 -3.86
N VAL A 57 13.24 13.83 -3.58
CA VAL A 57 12.14 13.35 -2.74
C VAL A 57 11.47 12.15 -3.39
N TRP A 58 11.24 12.20 -4.71
CA TRP A 58 10.71 11.08 -5.49
C TRP A 58 11.59 9.83 -5.37
N THR A 59 12.90 9.99 -5.57
CA THR A 59 13.88 8.89 -5.48
C THR A 59 13.89 8.27 -4.09
N GLY A 60 13.85 9.08 -3.04
CA GLY A 60 13.75 8.60 -1.66
C GLY A 60 12.47 7.81 -1.41
N TRP A 61 11.33 8.36 -1.83
CA TRP A 61 10.03 7.69 -1.69
C TRP A 61 9.95 6.39 -2.51
N TRP A 62 10.55 6.32 -3.69
CA TRP A 62 10.56 5.12 -4.52
C TRP A 62 11.20 3.93 -3.80
N ASN A 63 12.28 4.16 -3.05
CA ASN A 63 12.91 3.10 -2.24
C ASN A 63 11.98 2.60 -1.12
N VAL A 64 11.18 3.49 -0.54
CA VAL A 64 10.18 3.13 0.48
C VAL A 64 9.07 2.28 -0.12
N LEU A 65 8.52 2.66 -1.28
CA LEU A 65 7.49 1.88 -1.96
C LEU A 65 7.98 0.46 -2.30
N LYS A 66 9.20 0.34 -2.83
CA LYS A 66 9.81 -0.97 -3.09
C LYS A 66 9.94 -1.82 -1.83
N ALA A 67 10.39 -1.21 -0.71
CA ALA A 67 10.54 -1.90 0.55
C ALA A 67 9.20 -2.34 1.15
N ASP A 68 8.16 -1.51 1.05
CA ASP A 68 6.83 -1.86 1.54
C ASP A 68 6.27 -3.08 0.78
N PHE A 69 6.50 -3.16 -0.53
CA PHE A 69 6.12 -4.32 -1.35
C PHE A 69 7.06 -5.53 -1.22
N THR A 70 7.98 -5.58 -0.26
CA THR A 70 8.60 -6.87 0.14
C THR A 70 7.82 -7.59 1.23
N ASP A 71 6.86 -6.92 1.87
CA ASP A 71 6.00 -7.49 2.90
C ASP A 71 4.74 -8.14 2.28
N ALA A 72 4.41 -9.36 2.75
CA ALA A 72 3.23 -10.10 2.31
C ALA A 72 1.92 -9.33 2.58
N GLU A 73 1.86 -8.54 3.67
CA GLU A 73 0.67 -7.77 4.01
C GLU A 73 0.34 -6.71 2.93
N PHE A 74 1.35 -6.16 2.25
CA PHE A 74 1.16 -5.23 1.14
C PHE A 74 0.66 -5.91 -0.13
N TYR A 75 1.16 -7.11 -0.46
CA TYR A 75 0.65 -7.88 -1.61
C TYR A 75 -0.81 -8.28 -1.44
N GLU A 76 -1.17 -8.79 -0.26
CA GLU A 76 -2.55 -9.18 0.04
C GLU A 76 -3.49 -7.98 0.00
N ALA A 77 -3.07 -6.86 0.60
CA ALA A 77 -3.86 -5.63 0.59
C ALA A 77 -4.00 -5.04 -0.80
N TRP A 78 -2.93 -5.03 -1.60
CA TRP A 78 -2.96 -4.52 -2.97
C TRP A 78 -3.94 -5.30 -3.85
N ALA A 79 -3.92 -6.64 -3.76
CA ALA A 79 -4.84 -7.49 -4.51
C ALA A 79 -6.32 -7.17 -4.19
N ALA A 80 -6.62 -6.87 -2.93
CA ALA A 80 -7.97 -6.50 -2.50
C ALA A 80 -8.33 -5.05 -2.87
N ALA A 81 -7.39 -4.10 -2.74
CA ALA A 81 -7.70 -2.67 -2.71
C ALA A 81 -7.40 -1.93 -4.02
N LYS A 82 -6.63 -2.49 -4.96
CA LYS A 82 -6.14 -1.73 -6.14
C LYS A 82 -7.24 -1.06 -6.99
N HIS A 83 -8.44 -1.62 -6.98
CA HIS A 83 -9.60 -1.06 -7.69
C HIS A 83 -10.13 0.26 -7.11
N PHE A 84 -9.67 0.68 -5.92
CA PHE A 84 -10.00 1.96 -5.31
C PHE A 84 -9.09 3.11 -5.75
N TYR A 85 -7.97 2.80 -6.41
CA TYR A 85 -6.94 3.78 -6.76
C TYR A 85 -6.99 4.19 -8.23
N ALA A 86 -6.33 5.28 -8.56
CA ALA A 86 -6.19 5.83 -9.90
C ALA A 86 -5.54 4.80 -10.85
N PRO A 87 -6.07 4.59 -12.06
CA PRO A 87 -5.55 3.57 -12.98
C PRO A 87 -4.04 3.70 -13.29
N SER A 88 -3.53 4.94 -13.39
CA SER A 88 -2.11 5.19 -13.63
C SER A 88 -1.22 4.73 -12.47
N PHE A 89 -1.66 4.94 -11.23
CA PHE A 89 -0.96 4.43 -10.05
C PHE A 89 -1.04 2.90 -9.99
N VAL A 90 -2.20 2.33 -10.33
CA VAL A 90 -2.37 0.87 -10.40
C VAL A 90 -1.40 0.23 -11.37
N THR A 91 -1.31 0.75 -12.60
CA THR A 91 -0.34 0.26 -13.60
C THR A 91 1.09 0.35 -13.07
N PHE A 92 1.46 1.47 -12.47
CA PHE A 92 2.80 1.68 -11.93
C PHE A 92 3.18 0.67 -10.84
N VAL A 93 2.27 0.38 -9.91
CA VAL A 93 2.51 -0.61 -8.84
C VAL A 93 2.47 -2.04 -9.39
N ASP A 94 1.56 -2.36 -10.32
CA ASP A 94 1.52 -3.69 -10.95
C ASP A 94 2.82 -3.98 -11.73
N GLU A 95 3.41 -2.97 -12.41
CA GLU A 95 4.73 -3.07 -13.07
C GLU A 95 5.85 -3.31 -12.05
N LEU A 96 5.88 -2.55 -10.93
CA LEU A 96 6.82 -2.78 -9.84
C LEU A 96 6.76 -4.23 -9.31
N ILE A 97 5.55 -4.74 -9.09
CA ILE A 97 5.34 -6.11 -8.59
C ILE A 97 5.79 -7.15 -9.63
N ALA A 98 5.55 -6.90 -10.92
CA ALA A 98 5.98 -7.78 -12.00
C ALA A 98 7.51 -7.84 -12.11
N ASP A 99 8.18 -6.69 -11.99
CA ASP A 99 9.65 -6.57 -12.01
C ASP A 99 10.30 -7.18 -10.77
N GLY A 100 9.57 -7.28 -9.65
CA GLY A 100 10.04 -7.79 -8.36
C GLY A 100 9.76 -9.28 -8.08
N ARG A 101 9.34 -10.09 -9.05
CA ARG A 101 9.08 -11.53 -8.79
C ARG A 101 10.35 -12.26 -8.28
N PRO A 102 10.27 -13.00 -7.16
CA PRO A 102 11.42 -13.37 -6.34
C PRO A 102 12.05 -14.71 -6.76
N ASP A 103 12.66 -14.79 -7.94
CA ASP A 103 13.71 -15.80 -8.17
C ASP A 103 15.12 -15.19 -8.04
N GLU A 104 15.25 -13.85 -7.98
CA GLU A 104 16.57 -13.17 -8.00
C GLU A 104 16.88 -12.30 -6.76
N LEU A 105 15.93 -12.09 -5.84
CA LEU A 105 16.15 -11.24 -4.65
C LEU A 105 16.75 -11.97 -3.43
N GLN A 106 17.15 -13.24 -3.56
CA GLN A 106 17.85 -13.98 -2.49
C GLN A 106 19.36 -13.71 -2.39
N GLN A 107 19.93 -12.72 -3.10
CA GLN A 107 21.39 -12.53 -3.12
C GLN A 107 21.92 -11.16 -2.70
N VAL A 108 21.16 -10.31 -2.01
CA VAL A 108 21.78 -9.14 -1.38
C VAL A 108 21.13 -8.83 -0.03
N PHE A 109 21.45 -9.65 0.97
CA PHE A 109 21.89 -9.24 2.31
C PHE A 109 22.56 -10.43 3.01
#